data_AF-A0A087CWX8-F1
#
_entry.id   AF-A0A087CWX8-F1
#
_cell.length_a   1.000
_cell.length_b   1.000
_cell.length_c   1.000
_cell.angle_alpha   90.00
_cell.angle_beta   90.00
_cell.angle_gamma   90.00
#
_symmetry.space_group_name_H-M   'P 1'
#
loop_
_entity.id
_entity.type
_entity.pdbx_description
1 polymer ?
#
loop_
_entity_poly.entity_id
_entity_poly.type
_entity_poly.pdbx_seq_one_letter_code
_entity_poly.pdbx_strand_id
1 'polypeptide(L)'
;MTDPTTQPVDPEDLIRRRQVDPAAGDIDAPPFSETYHRGPVILRGPMIPQDSTTANLLKAEQSTDWLHMDPWRVLRIQAEFVDGFGALAELGPAVSVFGSARTQRSDPAYRAAQRMGALIAERGIAVITGGGPGIMEAANRGAAAAGGKSVGLGIELPHEQGINEWVNLGMSFRYFFVRKTMFVKYSSGVIICPGGFGTLDEMFELLTLVQTHKVEPTPVVLFDTSYWQGLFDWITGTLEPRGMISPLDPELVTLTDDPEQAVAVATSTIR
;
A
#
# COMPACT_ATOMS: atom_id res chain seq x y z
N MET A 1 -40.24 -2.10 27.29
CA MET A 1 -40.14 -3.36 28.04
C MET A 1 -38.72 -3.41 28.56
N THR A 2 -38.53 -2.94 29.79
CA THR A 2 -37.22 -2.77 30.44
C THR A 2 -36.85 -4.07 31.15
N ASP A 3 -35.72 -4.64 30.77
CA ASP A 3 -35.17 -5.87 31.35
C ASP A 3 -34.65 -5.60 32.78
N PRO A 4 -35.15 -6.29 33.82
CA PRO A 4 -34.89 -5.94 35.21
C PRO A 4 -33.83 -6.85 35.84
N THR A 5 -32.62 -6.96 35.30
CA THR A 5 -31.54 -7.66 36.01
C THR A 5 -30.17 -7.09 35.70
N THR A 6 -29.85 -5.95 36.32
CA THR A 6 -28.44 -5.59 36.60
C THR A 6 -28.44 -4.60 37.75
N GLN A 7 -28.63 -5.12 38.96
CA GLN A 7 -28.24 -4.36 40.15
C GLN A 7 -26.74 -4.56 40.38
N PRO A 8 -26.00 -3.51 40.77
CA PRO A 8 -24.60 -3.66 41.13
C PRO A 8 -24.50 -4.54 42.38
N VAL A 9 -23.66 -5.57 42.32
CA VAL A 9 -23.39 -6.44 43.47
C VAL A 9 -22.48 -5.67 44.42
N ASP A 10 -22.95 -5.48 45.67
CA ASP A 10 -22.20 -4.83 46.73
C ASP A 10 -20.92 -5.64 47.07
N PRO A 11 -19.72 -5.02 47.01
CA PRO A 11 -18.46 -5.69 47.36
C PRO A 11 -18.46 -6.31 48.77
N GLU A 12 -19.22 -5.77 49.73
CA GLU A 12 -19.30 -6.34 51.08
C GLU A 12 -20.15 -7.62 51.14
N ASP A 13 -21.12 -7.80 50.24
CA ASP A 13 -21.96 -9.00 50.16
C ASP A 13 -21.18 -10.21 49.59
N LEU A 14 -20.16 -9.96 48.77
CA LEU A 14 -19.22 -10.97 48.29
C LEU A 14 -18.26 -11.44 49.40
N ILE A 15 -17.98 -10.59 50.40
CA ILE A 15 -17.13 -10.94 51.54
C ILE A 15 -17.89 -11.77 52.57
N ARG A 16 -19.19 -11.51 52.79
CA ARG A 16 -20.03 -12.30 53.71
C ARG A 16 -20.28 -13.74 53.24
N ARG A 17 -20.28 -13.98 51.93
CA ARG A 17 -20.45 -15.34 51.36
C ARG A 17 -19.20 -16.24 51.49
N ARG A 18 -18.09 -15.77 52.09
CA ARG A 18 -16.84 -16.53 52.25
C ARG A 18 -16.71 -17.34 53.55
N GLN A 19 -17.68 -17.29 54.46
CA GLN A 19 -17.68 -18.18 55.63
C GLN A 19 -18.59 -19.38 55.37
N VAL A 20 -18.03 -20.40 54.70
CA VAL A 20 -18.60 -21.75 54.71
C VAL A 20 -17.91 -22.54 55.80
N ASP A 21 -18.71 -23.02 56.75
CA ASP A 21 -18.31 -23.85 57.88
C ASP A 21 -17.69 -25.17 57.35
N PRO A 22 -16.44 -25.56 57.72
CA PRO A 22 -15.75 -26.67 57.06
C PRO A 22 -16.30 -28.07 57.39
N ALA A 23 -17.29 -28.18 58.29
CA ALA A 23 -17.64 -29.44 58.94
C ALA A 23 -18.99 -30.06 58.51
N ALA A 24 -19.67 -29.54 57.48
CA ALA A 24 -20.99 -30.04 57.05
C ALA A 24 -21.17 -30.13 55.53
N GLY A 25 -20.13 -30.54 54.79
CA GLY A 25 -20.19 -30.80 53.35
C GLY A 25 -20.21 -32.28 53.03
N ASP A 26 -21.17 -32.73 52.22
CA ASP A 26 -21.19 -34.05 51.61
C ASP A 26 -19.87 -34.30 50.86
N ILE A 27 -19.14 -35.33 51.26
CA ILE A 27 -17.79 -35.66 50.75
C ILE A 27 -17.79 -36.03 49.26
N ASP A 28 -18.96 -36.33 48.69
CA ASP A 28 -19.13 -36.60 47.25
C ASP A 28 -19.60 -35.36 46.44
N ALA A 29 -19.82 -34.21 47.08
CA ALA A 29 -20.23 -33.00 46.36
C ALA A 29 -19.01 -32.28 45.72
N PRO A 30 -19.12 -31.81 44.45
CA PRO A 30 -18.03 -31.10 43.80
C PRO A 30 -17.68 -29.81 44.56
N PRO A 31 -16.37 -29.52 44.77
CA PRO A 31 -15.93 -28.44 45.66
C PRO A 31 -16.23 -27.03 45.15
N PHE A 32 -16.63 -26.88 43.88
CA PHE A 32 -16.99 -25.60 43.27
C PHE A 32 -18.25 -25.77 42.42
N SER A 33 -19.30 -25.01 42.75
CA SER A 33 -20.60 -25.07 42.06
C SER A 33 -20.63 -24.32 40.73
N GLU A 34 -19.85 -23.24 40.61
CA GLU A 34 -19.81 -22.39 39.41
C GLU A 34 -18.70 -22.82 38.46
N THR A 35 -19.03 -22.92 37.16
CA THR A 35 -18.12 -23.36 36.10
C THR A 35 -18.14 -22.36 34.94
N TYR A 36 -16.97 -21.85 34.58
CA TYR A 36 -16.76 -20.91 33.46
C TYR A 36 -15.99 -21.60 32.33
N HIS A 37 -16.43 -21.39 31.08
CA HIS A 37 -15.82 -21.97 29.89
C HIS A 37 -15.15 -20.89 29.03
N ARG A 38 -13.87 -21.08 28.68
CA ARG A 38 -13.10 -20.21 27.78
C ARG A 38 -12.52 -21.03 26.63
N GLY A 39 -13.25 -21.12 25.52
CA GLY A 39 -12.90 -22.04 24.43
C GLY A 39 -12.86 -23.48 24.93
N PRO A 40 -11.75 -24.24 24.76
CA PRO A 40 -11.63 -25.62 25.25
C PRO A 40 -11.32 -25.73 26.76
N VAL A 41 -11.16 -24.62 27.50
CA VAL A 41 -10.72 -24.62 28.90
C VAL A 41 -11.90 -24.44 29.87
N ILE A 42 -11.92 -25.22 30.96
CA ILE A 42 -12.91 -25.14 32.05
C ILE A 42 -12.24 -24.56 33.31
N LEU A 43 -12.84 -23.53 33.90
CA LEU A 43 -12.37 -22.83 35.11
C LEU A 43 -13.45 -22.88 36.20
N ARG A 44 -13.07 -23.10 37.45
CA ARG A 44 -14.00 -23.16 38.60
C ARG A 44 -13.43 -22.43 39.81
N GLY A 45 -14.33 -21.96 40.68
CA GLY A 45 -13.97 -21.30 41.94
C GLY A 45 -13.01 -20.12 41.72
N PRO A 46 -11.87 -20.05 42.43
CA PRO A 46 -10.94 -18.91 42.33
C PRO A 46 -10.25 -18.79 40.96
N MET A 47 -10.36 -19.80 40.10
CA MET A 47 -9.80 -19.76 38.74
C MET A 47 -10.71 -19.08 37.73
N ILE A 48 -11.95 -18.74 38.10
CA ILE A 48 -12.86 -17.96 37.25
C ILE A 48 -12.35 -16.50 37.18
N PRO A 49 -12.04 -15.97 35.99
CA PRO A 49 -11.58 -14.59 35.84
C PRO A 49 -12.62 -13.58 36.36
N GLN A 50 -12.18 -12.55 37.06
CA GLN A 50 -13.08 -11.48 37.53
C GLN A 50 -13.54 -10.56 36.40
N ASP A 51 -12.68 -10.38 35.39
CA ASP A 51 -12.96 -9.55 34.22
C ASP A 51 -13.16 -10.44 32.98
N SER A 52 -14.19 -10.15 32.19
CA SER A 52 -14.38 -10.80 30.88
C SER A 52 -13.27 -10.41 29.90
N THR A 53 -13.06 -11.20 28.84
CA THR A 53 -12.11 -10.83 27.77
C THR A 53 -12.40 -9.44 27.20
N THR A 54 -13.69 -9.11 27.00
CA THR A 54 -14.13 -7.79 26.51
C THR A 54 -13.88 -6.67 27.52
N ALA A 55 -14.13 -6.92 28.81
CA ALA A 55 -13.86 -5.92 29.85
C ALA A 55 -12.36 -5.59 29.93
N ASN A 56 -11.49 -6.60 29.76
CA ASN A 56 -10.04 -6.39 29.70
C ASN A 56 -9.61 -5.59 28.45
N LEU A 57 -10.20 -5.86 27.28
CA LEU A 57 -9.93 -5.11 26.05
C LEU A 57 -10.33 -3.64 26.15
N LEU A 58 -11.45 -3.34 26.82
CA LEU A 58 -11.99 -1.98 26.96
C LEU A 58 -11.40 -1.20 28.15
N LYS A 59 -10.56 -1.84 28.96
CA LYS A 59 -9.91 -1.22 30.10
C LYS A 59 -8.87 -0.20 29.60
N ALA A 60 -8.79 0.94 30.27
CA ALA A 60 -7.80 1.96 29.93
C ALA A 60 -6.38 1.39 30.06
N GLU A 61 -5.59 1.51 28.99
CA GLU A 61 -4.19 1.09 29.02
C GLU A 61 -3.33 2.04 29.85
N GLN A 62 -2.29 1.47 30.47
CA GLN A 62 -1.35 2.21 31.32
C GLN A 62 -0.12 2.74 30.56
N SER A 63 0.19 2.19 29.39
CA SER A 63 1.30 2.62 28.52
C SER A 63 0.96 2.37 27.05
N THR A 64 1.49 3.23 26.16
CA THR A 64 1.35 3.14 24.71
C THR A 64 2.66 2.82 23.98
N ASP A 65 3.69 2.35 24.71
CA ASP A 65 5.04 2.11 24.15
C ASP A 65 5.03 1.13 22.97
N TRP A 66 4.10 0.17 23.00
CA TRP A 66 3.91 -0.84 21.96
C TRP A 66 3.64 -0.22 20.58
N LEU A 67 3.09 1.00 20.49
CA LEU A 67 2.88 1.72 19.22
C LEU A 67 4.17 1.99 18.45
N HIS A 68 5.31 2.03 19.14
CA HIS A 68 6.63 2.36 18.58
C HIS A 68 7.54 1.15 18.45
N MET A 69 7.05 -0.05 18.78
CA MET A 69 7.80 -1.30 18.70
C MET A 69 7.61 -2.00 17.36
N ASP A 70 8.60 -2.81 16.95
CA ASP A 70 8.56 -3.53 15.68
C ASP A 70 7.39 -4.49 15.50
N PRO A 71 6.91 -5.23 16.53
CA PRO A 71 5.71 -6.07 16.38
C PRO A 71 4.49 -5.28 15.91
N TRP A 72 4.29 -4.06 16.43
CA TRP A 72 3.19 -3.21 15.98
C TRP A 72 3.43 -2.66 14.57
N ARG A 73 4.68 -2.35 14.21
CA ARG A 73 5.04 -1.97 12.83
C ARG A 73 4.71 -3.08 11.84
N VAL A 74 4.99 -4.34 12.17
CA VAL A 74 4.64 -5.49 11.31
C VAL A 74 3.14 -5.55 11.06
N LEU A 75 2.31 -5.37 12.09
CA LEU A 75 0.85 -5.34 11.94
C LEU A 75 0.38 -4.17 11.08
N ARG A 76 0.99 -2.99 11.23
CA ARG A 76 0.69 -1.82 10.38
C ARG A 76 1.11 -2.02 8.93
N ILE A 77 2.27 -2.61 8.68
CA ILE A 77 2.75 -2.96 7.34
C ILE A 77 1.79 -3.97 6.69
N GLN A 78 1.39 -5.00 7.44
CA GLN A 78 0.42 -5.99 6.98
C GLN A 78 -0.92 -5.33 6.62
N ALA A 79 -1.44 -4.44 7.47
CA ALA A 79 -2.67 -3.72 7.20
C ALA A 79 -2.58 -2.90 5.91
N GLU A 80 -1.47 -2.19 5.69
CA GLU A 80 -1.26 -1.38 4.49
C GLU A 80 -1.20 -2.23 3.20
N PHE A 81 -0.67 -3.46 3.28
CA PHE A 81 -0.77 -4.43 2.19
C PHE A 81 -2.21 -4.90 1.95
N VAL A 82 -2.96 -5.20 3.01
CA VAL A 82 -4.37 -5.62 2.90
C VAL A 82 -5.21 -4.52 2.25
N ASP A 83 -5.06 -3.28 2.70
CA ASP A 83 -5.77 -2.12 2.15
C ASP A 83 -5.39 -1.89 0.69
N GLY A 84 -4.09 -1.90 0.37
CA GLY A 84 -3.59 -1.75 -1.00
C GLY A 84 -4.07 -2.84 -1.94
N PHE A 85 -4.09 -4.09 -1.48
CA PHE A 85 -4.60 -5.19 -2.28
C PHE A 85 -6.11 -5.13 -2.48
N GLY A 86 -6.87 -4.80 -1.43
CA GLY A 86 -8.32 -4.67 -1.52
C GLY A 86 -8.74 -3.54 -2.47
N ALA A 87 -8.12 -2.36 -2.34
CA ALA A 87 -8.50 -1.19 -3.13
C ALA A 87 -8.20 -1.33 -4.64
N LEU A 88 -7.16 -2.08 -5.00
CA LEU A 88 -6.70 -2.22 -6.39
C LEU A 88 -7.15 -3.54 -7.05
N ALA A 89 -7.85 -4.42 -6.31
CA ALA A 89 -8.22 -5.76 -6.78
C ALA A 89 -9.02 -5.77 -8.10
N GLU A 90 -9.91 -4.79 -8.29
CA GLU A 90 -10.81 -4.70 -9.44
C GLU A 90 -10.42 -3.58 -10.43
N LEU A 91 -9.18 -3.08 -10.34
CA LEU A 91 -8.72 -1.97 -11.16
C LEU A 91 -8.75 -2.32 -12.66
N GLY A 92 -8.42 -3.57 -13.01
CA GLY A 92 -8.20 -4.00 -14.39
C GLY A 92 -6.78 -3.66 -14.87
N PRO A 93 -6.51 -3.72 -16.19
CA PRO A 93 -5.20 -3.39 -16.72
C PRO A 93 -4.85 -1.92 -16.46
N ALA A 94 -3.59 -1.66 -16.12
CA ALA A 94 -3.13 -0.31 -15.84
C ALA A 94 -1.72 -0.05 -16.35
N VAL A 95 -1.41 1.22 -16.59
CA VAL A 95 -0.07 1.71 -16.90
C VAL A 95 0.36 2.69 -15.81
N SER A 96 1.56 2.48 -15.26
CA SER A 96 2.15 3.46 -14.34
C SER A 96 2.87 4.57 -15.10
N VAL A 97 2.66 5.82 -14.67
CA VAL A 97 3.38 6.98 -15.20
C VAL A 97 4.17 7.65 -14.08
N PHE A 98 5.48 7.69 -14.25
CA PHE A 98 6.41 8.32 -13.32
C PHE A 98 7.06 9.57 -13.93
N GLY A 99 7.45 10.50 -13.07
CA GLY A 99 8.23 11.67 -13.46
C GLY A 99 8.30 12.71 -12.35
N SER A 100 8.90 13.85 -12.66
CA SER A 100 9.18 14.91 -11.69
C SER A 100 7.90 15.49 -11.05
N ALA A 101 7.92 15.59 -9.72
CA ALA A 101 6.93 16.37 -8.95
C ALA A 101 7.08 17.89 -9.13
N ARG A 102 8.17 18.34 -9.77
CA ARG A 102 8.54 19.77 -9.88
C ARG A 102 8.25 20.37 -11.24
N THR A 103 7.83 19.57 -12.22
CA THR A 103 7.54 20.04 -13.58
C THR A 103 6.36 21.01 -13.56
N GLN A 104 6.52 22.18 -14.17
CA GLN A 104 5.48 23.19 -14.23
C GLN A 104 4.44 22.87 -15.33
N ARG A 105 3.21 23.34 -15.17
CA ARG A 105 2.13 23.12 -16.14
C ARG A 105 2.41 23.70 -17.54
N SER A 106 3.29 24.70 -17.65
CA SER A 106 3.72 25.30 -18.92
C SER A 106 4.76 24.46 -19.67
N ASP A 107 5.39 23.50 -18.99
CA ASP A 107 6.46 22.67 -19.54
C ASP A 107 5.91 21.73 -20.63
N PRO A 108 6.61 21.57 -21.78
CA PRO A 108 6.27 20.57 -22.79
C PRO A 108 6.09 19.15 -22.22
N ALA A 109 6.94 18.72 -21.27
CA ALA A 109 6.85 17.39 -20.66
C ALA A 109 5.55 17.20 -19.85
N TYR A 110 5.05 18.26 -19.21
CA TYR A 110 3.74 18.23 -18.54
C TYR A 110 2.63 17.98 -19.57
N ARG A 111 2.62 18.73 -20.69
CA ARG A 111 1.60 18.55 -21.74
C ARG A 111 1.66 17.17 -22.38
N ALA A 112 2.86 16.65 -22.60
CA ALA A 112 3.06 15.29 -23.09
C ALA A 112 2.51 14.25 -22.10
N ALA A 113 2.83 14.35 -20.82
CA ALA A 113 2.31 13.45 -19.78
C ALA A 113 0.78 13.50 -19.67
N GLN A 114 0.19 14.70 -19.80
CA GLN A 114 -1.26 14.86 -19.86
C GLN A 114 -1.86 14.17 -21.10
N ARG A 115 -1.22 14.30 -22.27
CA ARG A 115 -1.63 13.60 -23.49
C ARG A 115 -1.54 12.08 -23.34
N MET A 116 -0.44 11.58 -22.77
CA MET A 116 -0.26 10.14 -22.51
C MET A 116 -1.34 9.61 -21.57
N GLY A 117 -1.65 10.32 -20.47
CA GLY A 117 -2.72 9.93 -19.55
C GLY A 117 -4.09 9.81 -20.24
N ALA A 118 -4.43 10.77 -21.11
CA ALA A 118 -5.68 10.72 -21.88
C ALA A 118 -5.71 9.53 -22.86
N LEU A 119 -4.63 9.31 -23.62
CA LEU A 119 -4.52 8.20 -24.58
C LEU A 119 -4.60 6.82 -23.92
N ILE A 120 -4.05 6.66 -22.71
CA ILE A 120 -4.17 5.41 -21.93
C ILE A 120 -5.63 5.20 -21.54
N ALA A 121 -6.28 6.23 -20.99
CA ALA A 121 -7.68 6.18 -20.57
C ALA A 121 -8.64 5.90 -21.74
N GLU A 122 -8.40 6.50 -22.91
CA GLU A 122 -9.17 6.27 -24.15
C GLU A 122 -9.13 4.79 -24.60
N ARG A 123 -8.10 4.03 -24.20
CA ARG A 123 -7.99 2.58 -24.43
C ARG A 123 -8.69 1.73 -23.36
N GLY A 124 -9.38 2.35 -22.41
CA GLY A 124 -10.02 1.65 -21.28
C GLY A 124 -9.04 1.13 -20.23
N ILE A 125 -7.79 1.62 -20.24
CA ILE A 125 -6.71 1.21 -19.35
C ILE A 125 -6.58 2.25 -18.24
N ALA A 126 -6.35 1.79 -17.00
CA ALA A 126 -6.16 2.69 -15.87
C ALA A 126 -4.78 3.37 -15.90
N VAL A 127 -4.70 4.59 -15.37
CA VAL A 127 -3.43 5.30 -15.16
C VAL A 127 -3.11 5.29 -13.68
N ILE A 128 -1.93 4.79 -13.31
CA ILE A 128 -1.41 4.82 -11.94
C ILE A 128 -0.27 5.83 -11.86
N THR A 129 -0.28 6.68 -10.85
CA THR A 129 0.82 7.62 -10.58
C THR A 129 1.12 7.65 -9.08
N GLY A 130 2.15 8.40 -8.69
CA GLY A 130 2.42 8.72 -7.30
C GLY A 130 1.46 9.71 -6.64
N GLY A 131 0.46 10.24 -7.37
CA GLY A 131 -0.56 11.15 -6.87
C GLY A 131 -0.09 12.58 -6.57
N GLY A 132 1.21 12.88 -6.66
CA GLY A 132 1.76 14.21 -6.40
C GLY A 132 1.54 15.23 -7.53
N PRO A 133 2.14 16.43 -7.43
CA PRO A 133 2.11 17.46 -8.46
C PRO A 133 3.00 17.10 -9.68
N GLY A 134 3.11 18.02 -10.64
CA GLY A 134 4.01 17.88 -11.79
C GLY A 134 3.56 16.83 -12.80
N ILE A 135 4.46 15.97 -13.25
CA ILE A 135 4.17 14.91 -14.24
C ILE A 135 3.05 13.97 -13.73
N MET A 136 3.05 13.64 -12.44
CA MET A 136 2.05 12.77 -11.85
C MET A 136 0.65 13.39 -11.98
N GLU A 137 0.50 14.66 -11.59
CA GLU A 137 -0.74 15.42 -11.80
C GLU A 137 -1.13 15.48 -13.27
N ALA A 138 -0.18 15.73 -14.17
CA ALA A 138 -0.45 15.80 -15.61
C ALA A 138 -1.08 14.51 -16.14
N ALA A 139 -0.48 13.37 -15.83
CA ALA A 139 -0.98 12.06 -16.25
C ALA A 139 -2.35 11.74 -15.63
N ASN A 140 -2.54 12.01 -14.33
CA ASN A 140 -3.85 11.86 -13.68
C ASN A 140 -4.91 12.75 -14.33
N ARG A 141 -4.56 14.00 -14.61
CA ARG A 141 -5.44 14.98 -15.27
C ARG A 141 -5.86 14.53 -16.65
N GLY A 142 -4.92 14.02 -17.44
CA GLY A 142 -5.20 13.46 -18.76
C GLY A 142 -6.21 12.31 -18.68
N ALA A 143 -5.95 11.35 -17.79
CA ALA A 143 -6.79 10.17 -17.62
C ALA A 143 -8.20 10.52 -17.13
N ALA A 144 -8.30 11.35 -16.10
CA ALA A 144 -9.57 11.76 -15.52
C ALA A 144 -10.41 12.61 -16.49
N ALA A 145 -9.78 13.54 -17.23
CA ALA A 145 -10.48 14.36 -18.21
C ALA A 145 -11.03 13.55 -19.39
N ALA A 146 -10.40 12.41 -19.72
CA ALA A 146 -10.90 11.44 -20.69
C ALA A 146 -11.97 10.47 -20.11
N GLY A 147 -12.36 10.64 -18.85
CA GLY A 147 -13.35 9.78 -18.18
C GLY A 147 -12.79 8.42 -17.72
N GLY A 148 -11.47 8.24 -17.70
CA GLY A 148 -10.82 7.00 -17.31
C GLY A 148 -10.57 6.85 -15.80
N LYS A 149 -10.04 5.68 -15.44
CA LYS A 149 -9.59 5.39 -14.06
C LYS A 149 -8.24 6.07 -13.82
N SER A 150 -8.18 6.94 -12.82
CA SER A 150 -7.02 7.77 -12.46
C SER A 150 -6.63 7.50 -11.01
N VAL A 151 -5.58 6.71 -10.84
CA VAL A 151 -5.10 6.23 -9.54
C VAL A 151 -3.94 7.09 -9.05
N GLY A 152 -3.96 7.42 -7.76
CA GLY A 152 -2.88 8.12 -7.08
C GLY A 152 -2.43 7.34 -5.85
N LEU A 153 -1.22 6.79 -5.90
CA LEU A 153 -0.59 6.09 -4.77
C LEU A 153 0.37 7.08 -4.11
N GLY A 154 -0.13 7.87 -3.16
CA GLY A 154 0.64 8.85 -2.40
C GLY A 154 1.54 8.22 -1.35
N ILE A 155 2.47 9.01 -0.79
CA ILE A 155 3.33 8.61 0.31
C ILE A 155 3.31 9.71 1.39
N GLU A 156 3.30 9.32 2.65
CA GLU A 156 3.38 10.26 3.77
C GLU A 156 4.80 10.84 3.87
N LEU A 157 4.94 12.13 3.55
CA LEU A 157 6.17 12.90 3.78
C LEU A 157 5.85 14.17 4.59
N PRO A 158 6.80 14.68 5.41
CA PRO A 158 6.56 15.84 6.28
C PRO A 158 6.10 17.13 5.59
N HIS A 159 6.36 17.27 4.28
CA HIS A 159 6.13 18.52 3.53
C HIS A 159 5.48 18.29 2.15
N GLU A 160 4.90 17.13 1.88
CA GLU A 160 4.32 16.84 0.56
C GLU A 160 2.88 17.35 0.42
N GLN A 161 2.51 17.78 -0.79
CA GLN A 161 1.26 18.50 -1.08
C GLN A 161 0.00 17.61 -1.12
N GLY A 162 0.06 16.38 -0.59
CA GLY A 162 -1.06 15.44 -0.65
C GLY A 162 -1.32 14.89 -2.06
N ILE A 163 -2.49 14.26 -2.25
CA ILE A 163 -2.92 13.68 -3.53
C ILE A 163 -3.60 14.76 -4.37
N ASN A 164 -3.25 14.86 -5.65
CA ASN A 164 -3.80 15.84 -6.58
C ASN A 164 -5.29 15.59 -6.88
N GLU A 165 -5.99 16.65 -7.29
CA GLU A 165 -7.46 16.68 -7.47
C GLU A 165 -7.98 15.83 -8.64
N TRP A 166 -7.09 15.33 -9.50
CA TRP A 166 -7.46 14.53 -10.68
C TRP A 166 -7.44 13.02 -10.40
N VAL A 167 -7.14 12.62 -9.18
CA VAL A 167 -7.19 11.23 -8.73
C VAL A 167 -8.63 10.87 -8.34
N ASN A 168 -9.17 9.80 -8.92
CA ASN A 168 -10.49 9.26 -8.58
C ASN A 168 -10.42 7.96 -7.75
N LEU A 169 -9.23 7.34 -7.64
CA LEU A 169 -8.92 6.31 -6.66
C LEU A 169 -7.58 6.64 -6.00
N GLY A 170 -7.63 7.13 -4.76
CA GLY A 170 -6.45 7.59 -4.03
C GLY A 170 -6.14 6.72 -2.82
N MET A 171 -4.85 6.44 -2.62
CA MET A 171 -4.34 5.78 -1.42
C MET A 171 -3.11 6.52 -0.91
N SER A 172 -2.96 6.66 0.40
CA SER A 172 -1.77 7.23 1.02
C SER A 172 -1.04 6.16 1.81
N PHE A 173 0.20 5.88 1.41
CA PHE A 173 1.05 4.89 2.04
C PHE A 173 1.94 5.56 3.09
N ARG A 174 2.37 4.81 4.09
CA ARG A 174 3.41 5.23 5.04
C ARG A 174 4.74 4.57 4.73
N TYR A 175 4.70 3.37 4.15
CA TYR A 175 5.88 2.56 3.88
C TYR A 175 6.17 2.53 2.38
N PHE A 176 7.32 3.08 1.98
CA PHE A 176 7.76 3.13 0.58
C PHE A 176 7.71 1.77 -0.11
N PHE A 177 8.16 0.70 0.54
CA PHE A 177 8.22 -0.63 -0.07
C PHE A 177 6.83 -1.24 -0.32
N VAL A 178 5.83 -0.88 0.49
CA VAL A 178 4.43 -1.33 0.26
C VAL A 178 3.90 -0.63 -0.99
N ARG A 179 4.08 0.69 -1.07
CA ARG A 179 3.72 1.50 -2.25
C ARG A 179 4.37 1.00 -3.54
N LYS A 180 5.67 0.76 -3.51
CA LYS A 180 6.45 0.19 -4.63
C LYS A 180 5.89 -1.14 -5.11
N THR A 181 5.52 -2.01 -4.16
CA THR A 181 4.86 -3.28 -4.49
C THR A 181 3.55 -3.06 -5.25
N MET A 182 2.76 -2.03 -4.92
CA MET A 182 1.52 -1.74 -5.63
C MET A 182 1.76 -1.26 -7.07
N PHE A 183 2.79 -0.43 -7.31
CA PHE A 183 3.15 -0.04 -8.67
C PHE A 183 3.51 -1.26 -9.53
N VAL A 184 4.37 -2.13 -9.02
CA VAL A 184 4.82 -3.31 -9.75
C VAL A 184 3.69 -4.31 -9.96
N LYS A 185 2.89 -4.59 -8.93
CA LYS A 185 1.84 -5.62 -8.98
C LYS A 185 0.68 -5.25 -9.91
N TYR A 186 0.30 -3.98 -9.96
CA TYR A 186 -0.91 -3.53 -10.64
C TYR A 186 -0.67 -2.82 -11.96
N SER A 187 0.59 -2.74 -12.43
CA SER A 187 0.92 -2.16 -13.74
C SER A 187 1.32 -3.23 -14.73
N SER A 188 0.79 -3.16 -15.93
CA SER A 188 1.15 -4.03 -17.06
C SER A 188 2.10 -3.35 -18.05
N GLY A 189 2.39 -2.07 -17.85
CA GLY A 189 3.36 -1.29 -18.60
C GLY A 189 3.68 0.01 -17.87
N VAL A 190 4.80 0.64 -18.24
CA VAL A 190 5.32 1.80 -17.52
C VAL A 190 5.85 2.87 -18.47
N ILE A 191 5.52 4.12 -18.20
CA ILE A 191 6.08 5.30 -18.87
C ILE A 191 6.83 6.14 -17.85
N ILE A 192 8.11 6.40 -18.14
CA ILE A 192 9.01 7.19 -17.31
C ILE A 192 9.28 8.52 -18.04
N CYS A 193 8.68 9.59 -17.56
CA CYS A 193 8.95 10.95 -18.03
C CYS A 193 10.14 11.57 -17.25
N PRO A 194 10.72 12.69 -17.71
CA PRO A 194 11.81 13.36 -17.02
C PRO A 194 11.56 13.57 -15.52
N GLY A 195 12.53 13.20 -14.69
CA GLY A 195 12.33 13.04 -13.25
C GLY A 195 13.60 12.97 -12.43
N GLY A 196 13.48 13.28 -11.13
CA GLY A 196 14.60 13.24 -10.19
C GLY A 196 14.83 11.87 -9.57
N PHE A 197 15.38 11.85 -8.35
CA PHE A 197 15.73 10.60 -7.66
C PHE A 197 14.57 9.63 -7.45
N GLY A 198 13.38 10.12 -7.11
CA GLY A 198 12.22 9.23 -6.96
C GLY A 198 11.87 8.51 -8.27
N THR A 199 11.99 9.20 -9.41
CA THR A 199 11.76 8.61 -10.73
C THR A 199 12.84 7.59 -11.09
N LEU A 200 14.11 7.90 -10.79
CA LEU A 200 15.23 6.98 -11.01
C LEU A 200 15.12 5.73 -10.13
N ASP A 201 14.69 5.89 -8.88
CA ASP A 201 14.47 4.78 -7.92
C ASP A 201 13.45 3.78 -8.46
N GLU A 202 12.24 4.25 -8.84
CA GLU A 202 11.20 3.40 -9.43
C GLU A 202 11.65 2.76 -10.76
N MET A 203 12.34 3.52 -11.61
CA MET A 203 12.83 3.03 -12.89
C MET A 203 13.85 1.89 -12.71
N PHE A 204 14.88 2.08 -11.90
CA PHE A 204 15.91 1.06 -11.73
C PHE A 204 15.42 -0.15 -10.93
N GLU A 205 14.48 0.05 -9.98
CA GLU A 205 13.83 -1.07 -9.29
C GLU A 205 13.05 -1.94 -10.29
N LEU A 206 12.22 -1.33 -11.14
CA LEU A 206 11.48 -2.04 -12.18
C LEU A 206 12.42 -2.78 -13.15
N LEU A 207 13.44 -2.10 -13.67
CA LEU A 207 14.38 -2.70 -14.61
C LEU A 207 15.11 -3.89 -13.99
N THR A 208 15.51 -3.79 -12.72
CA THR A 208 16.13 -4.90 -11.99
C THR A 208 15.17 -6.08 -11.86
N LEU A 209 13.90 -5.83 -11.56
CA LEU A 209 12.89 -6.89 -11.45
C LEU A 209 12.62 -7.58 -12.79
N VAL A 210 12.57 -6.82 -13.88
CA VAL A 210 12.41 -7.36 -15.25
C VAL A 210 13.63 -8.18 -15.65
N GLN A 211 14.83 -7.61 -15.48
CA GLN A 211 16.12 -8.25 -15.79
C GLN A 211 16.28 -9.59 -15.05
N THR A 212 15.86 -9.64 -13.78
CA THR A 212 15.98 -10.85 -12.94
C THR A 212 14.79 -11.81 -13.06
N HIS A 213 13.86 -11.55 -13.99
CA HIS A 213 12.65 -12.33 -14.21
C HIS A 213 11.80 -12.52 -12.94
N LYS A 214 11.80 -11.53 -12.04
CA LYS A 214 10.96 -11.51 -10.83
C LYS A 214 9.55 -11.01 -11.10
N VAL A 215 9.34 -10.38 -12.25
CA VAL A 215 8.04 -9.92 -12.76
C VAL A 215 7.88 -10.38 -14.20
N GLU A 216 6.65 -10.37 -14.71
CA GLU A 216 6.39 -10.62 -16.12
C GLU A 216 7.05 -9.54 -17.01
N PRO A 217 7.38 -9.86 -18.28
CA PRO A 217 7.90 -8.87 -19.21
C PRO A 217 6.97 -7.65 -19.30
N THR A 218 7.43 -6.54 -18.71
CA THR A 218 6.66 -5.30 -18.60
C THR A 218 7.27 -4.29 -19.57
N PRO A 219 6.52 -3.77 -20.56
CA PRO A 219 7.05 -2.74 -21.46
C PRO A 219 7.39 -1.48 -20.67
N VAL A 220 8.64 -1.02 -20.80
CA VAL A 220 9.14 0.20 -20.16
C VAL A 220 9.48 1.23 -21.23
N VAL A 221 8.90 2.42 -21.11
CA VAL A 221 9.15 3.54 -22.02
C VAL A 221 9.81 4.68 -21.25
N LEU A 222 10.84 5.26 -21.85
CA LEU A 222 11.47 6.49 -21.41
C LEU A 222 11.10 7.61 -22.38
N PHE A 223 10.34 8.59 -21.89
CA PHE A 223 9.92 9.74 -22.69
C PHE A 223 10.92 10.89 -22.54
N ASP A 224 11.20 11.60 -23.64
CA ASP A 224 12.24 12.65 -23.80
C ASP A 224 13.64 12.05 -23.98
N THR A 225 13.98 11.71 -25.23
CA THR A 225 15.26 11.10 -25.60
C THR A 225 16.44 11.96 -25.15
N SER A 226 16.31 13.28 -25.29
CA SER A 226 17.36 14.24 -24.94
C SER A 226 17.67 14.25 -23.45
N TYR A 227 16.66 14.06 -22.60
CA TYR A 227 16.81 13.98 -21.15
C TYR A 227 17.55 12.71 -20.71
N TRP A 228 17.20 11.56 -21.30
CA TRP A 228 17.74 10.26 -20.90
C TRP A 228 19.08 9.91 -21.53
N GLN A 229 19.46 10.55 -22.65
CA GLN A 229 20.65 10.21 -23.41
C GLN A 229 21.92 10.14 -22.55
N GLY A 230 22.17 11.15 -21.71
CA GLY A 230 23.39 11.18 -20.88
C GLY A 230 23.47 10.03 -19.87
N LEU A 231 22.33 9.53 -19.37
CA LEU A 231 22.30 8.36 -18.51
C LEU A 231 22.61 7.08 -19.30
N PHE A 232 22.01 6.93 -20.47
CA PHE A 232 22.21 5.74 -21.32
C PHE A 232 23.61 5.69 -21.93
N ASP A 233 24.22 6.84 -22.24
CA ASP A 233 25.63 6.94 -22.62
C ASP A 233 26.55 6.41 -21.50
N TRP A 234 26.23 6.71 -20.24
CA TRP A 234 26.99 6.18 -19.11
C TRP A 234 26.75 4.68 -18.89
N ILE A 235 25.50 4.22 -19.00
CA ILE A 235 25.15 2.79 -18.87
C ILE A 235 25.91 1.97 -19.92
N THR A 236 25.82 2.34 -21.20
CA THR A 236 26.46 1.63 -22.31
C THR A 236 27.97 1.88 -22.40
N GLY A 237 28.45 3.07 -21.98
CA GLY A 237 29.87 3.42 -22.02
C GLY A 237 30.68 2.96 -20.80
N THR A 238 30.03 2.69 -19.65
CA THR A 238 30.72 2.36 -18.39
C THR A 238 30.29 1.03 -17.81
N LEU A 239 28.99 0.77 -17.66
CA LEU A 239 28.51 -0.45 -17.01
C LEU A 239 28.73 -1.67 -17.90
N GLU A 240 28.30 -1.59 -19.16
CA GLU A 240 28.39 -2.68 -20.12
C GLU A 240 29.85 -3.11 -20.39
N PRO A 241 30.81 -2.20 -20.71
CA PRO A 241 32.18 -2.63 -21.03
C PRO A 241 32.95 -3.18 -19.82
N ARG A 242 32.46 -2.89 -18.61
CA ARG A 242 33.00 -3.42 -17.34
C ARG A 242 32.29 -4.69 -16.88
N GLY A 243 31.32 -5.21 -17.64
CA GLY A 243 30.58 -6.43 -17.33
C GLY A 243 29.63 -6.30 -16.14
N MET A 244 29.15 -5.09 -15.84
CA MET A 244 28.17 -4.85 -14.77
C MET A 244 26.74 -5.16 -15.21
N ILE A 245 26.48 -5.14 -16.52
CA ILE A 245 25.21 -5.48 -17.18
C ILE A 245 25.47 -6.28 -18.46
N SER A 246 24.44 -6.97 -18.95
CA SER A 246 24.41 -7.64 -20.25
C SER A 246 24.22 -6.63 -21.39
N PRO A 247 24.75 -6.89 -22.60
CA PRO A 247 24.46 -6.07 -23.79
C PRO A 247 22.98 -5.99 -24.17
N LEU A 248 22.14 -6.91 -23.68
CA LEU A 248 20.69 -6.92 -23.91
C LEU A 248 19.91 -6.08 -22.91
N ASP A 249 20.52 -5.69 -21.78
CA ASP A 249 19.80 -4.96 -20.72
C ASP A 249 19.34 -3.55 -21.16
N PRO A 250 20.10 -2.81 -21.99
CA PRO A 250 19.62 -1.56 -22.56
C PRO A 250 18.39 -1.72 -23.48
N GLU A 251 18.15 -2.92 -24.03
CA GLU A 251 16.98 -3.20 -24.88
C GLU A 251 15.68 -3.39 -24.07
N LEU A 252 15.77 -3.42 -22.74
CA LEU A 252 14.60 -3.51 -21.84
C LEU A 252 13.72 -2.25 -21.88
N VAL A 253 14.24 -1.15 -22.43
CA VAL A 253 13.52 0.13 -22.54
C VAL A 253 13.35 0.57 -23.98
N THR A 254 12.27 1.31 -24.25
CA THR A 254 12.11 2.06 -25.49
C THR A 254 12.21 3.56 -25.19
N LEU A 255 13.11 4.27 -25.87
CA LEU A 255 13.18 5.73 -25.80
C LEU A 255 12.34 6.35 -26.92
N THR A 256 11.58 7.40 -26.61
CA THR A 256 10.78 8.12 -27.61
C THR A 256 10.47 9.56 -27.18
N ASP A 257 10.23 10.43 -28.17
CA ASP A 257 9.73 11.79 -28.00
C ASP A 257 8.25 11.93 -28.39
N ASP A 258 7.62 10.84 -28.85
CA ASP A 258 6.23 10.80 -29.31
C ASP A 258 5.31 10.22 -28.21
N PRO A 259 4.40 11.00 -27.63
CA PRO A 259 3.44 10.53 -26.63
C PRO A 259 2.57 9.36 -27.13
N GLU A 260 2.21 9.36 -28.42
CA GLU A 260 1.40 8.31 -29.02
C GLU A 260 2.18 7.00 -29.13
N GLN A 261 3.45 7.05 -29.56
CA GLN A 261 4.34 5.89 -29.55
C GLN A 261 4.57 5.39 -28.14
N ALA A 262 4.79 6.28 -27.16
CA ALA A 262 5.00 5.90 -25.77
C ALA A 262 3.83 5.07 -25.23
N VAL A 263 2.60 5.52 -25.47
CA VAL A 263 1.40 4.77 -25.05
C VAL A 263 1.23 3.47 -25.83
N ALA A 264 1.53 3.47 -27.14
CA ALA A 264 1.46 2.25 -27.95
C ALA A 264 2.41 1.16 -27.42
N VAL A 265 3.64 1.51 -27.06
CA VAL A 265 4.61 0.56 -26.50
C VAL A 265 4.20 0.13 -25.08
N ALA A 266 3.88 1.08 -24.21
CA ALA A 266 3.49 0.80 -22.82
C ALA A 266 2.24 -0.08 -22.69
N THR A 267 1.39 -0.13 -23.72
CA THR A 267 0.17 -0.95 -23.73
C THR A 267 0.26 -2.17 -24.65
N SER A 268 1.42 -2.43 -25.25
CA SER A 268 1.60 -3.46 -26.30
C SER A 268 1.32 -4.89 -25.85
N THR A 269 1.42 -5.17 -24.54
CA THR A 269 1.19 -6.49 -23.95
C THR A 269 -0.22 -6.64 -23.35
N ILE A 270 -0.99 -5.55 -23.30
CA ILE A 270 -2.34 -5.52 -22.72
C ILE A 270 -3.33 -5.95 -23.81
N ARG A 271 -4.08 -7.02 -23.53
CA ARG A 271 -5.09 -7.59 -24.45
C ARG A 271 -6.48 -7.08 -24.16
#